data_AF-A0A964W540-F1
#
_entry.id   AF-A0A964W540-F1
#
_cell.length_a   1.000
_cell.length_b   1.000
_cell.length_c   1.000
_cell.angle_alpha   90.00
_cell.angle_beta   90.00
_cell.angle_gamma   90.00
#
_symmetry.space_group_name_H-M   'P 1'
#
loop_
_entity.id
_entity.type
_entity.pdbx_description
1 polymer ?
#
loop_
_entity_poly.entity_id
_entity_poly.type
_entity_poly.pdbx_seq_one_letter_code
_entity_poly.pdbx_strand_id
1 'polypeptide(L)'
;MRFLWVEDFNEDSGDKITLKNNWIKYFDLKDDKLIDHETLKSVLEYLDNEENLYEFDYILIDIRFPLGSSDLYEKYFKEIITEEVFYKYADKESGTGILLYLALTLKYNFNKNRIVFISANVNSDSEPRCLKEMYHILYKCLYMKKTISENNILTPEERERYFKSDISLYKLLHNYKSDEEIKEMLPEFIDNDGKIIIEDYNYMLNHLEEIDKILKDSKSSESNNELKYNSVKKKFSNLGLKISQAYEKPTDLQILNGDKSWEFLIWKGNINKEDYYRLRSCVVEMCTCITKLGQKENLNVHKFNSVLKDGKRINDINEIISYLKTYIASALPNLNYYNSNQVNSIYNKFIKELSYLWEGTYGLNKNNYFSYHAVMKTLRNWNQHKKLNKFSTKDVAFIFIICMRGFFEINAADDVYKEYEKYENELLDLISSGKKHELKWGCEEEIAVKIGQSYGELYSESKKVNEDQHKDTIHAYNHISNIGSEKSDLTELSMQYIYKLFWHCTFPFDSIELICSDLEFKDNNLKATYSYNIKQDKYTPKDEITNKILESIYEITWESK
;
A
#
# COMPACT_ATOMS: atom_id res chain seq x y z
N MET A 1 4.00 -5.94 4.65
CA MET A 1 3.46 -6.81 3.59
C MET A 1 3.37 -8.21 4.16
N ARG A 2 2.15 -8.70 4.39
CA ARG A 2 1.93 -10.05 4.93
C ARG A 2 1.43 -10.97 3.83
N PHE A 3 1.95 -12.20 3.78
CA PHE A 3 1.58 -13.20 2.80
C PHE A 3 0.88 -14.37 3.48
N LEU A 4 -0.25 -14.79 2.92
CA LEU A 4 -0.79 -16.12 3.15
C LEU A 4 -0.08 -17.07 2.19
N TRP A 5 0.70 -18.02 2.70
CA TRP A 5 1.45 -18.97 1.90
C TRP A 5 0.88 -20.37 2.08
N VAL A 6 0.33 -20.93 1.01
CA VAL A 6 -0.20 -22.28 0.98
C VAL A 6 0.75 -23.17 0.20
N GLU A 7 1.42 -24.07 0.89
CA GLU A 7 2.58 -24.79 0.37
C GLU A 7 2.76 -26.13 1.08
N ASP A 8 3.18 -27.14 0.33
CA ASP A 8 3.58 -28.41 0.91
C ASP A 8 5.11 -28.45 1.04
N PHE A 9 5.60 -28.02 2.20
CA PHE A 9 7.03 -28.03 2.50
C PHE A 9 7.60 -29.45 2.75
N ASN A 10 6.86 -30.51 2.43
CA ASN A 10 7.27 -31.91 2.57
C ASN A 10 7.47 -32.64 1.23
N GLU A 11 7.75 -31.93 0.13
CA GLU A 11 8.18 -32.57 -1.13
C GLU A 11 9.51 -33.33 -0.91
N ASP A 12 9.40 -34.61 -0.57
CA ASP A 12 10.39 -35.68 -0.67
C ASP A 12 11.80 -35.39 -0.09
N SER A 13 12.00 -35.81 1.17
CA SER A 13 13.29 -36.12 1.84
C SER A 13 14.13 -34.98 2.45
N GLY A 14 13.69 -33.72 2.41
CA GLY A 14 14.40 -32.59 3.04
C GLY A 14 13.94 -32.22 4.45
N ASP A 15 14.78 -31.50 5.20
CA ASP A 15 14.35 -30.78 6.41
C ASP A 15 13.43 -29.61 5.99
N LYS A 16 12.14 -29.75 6.32
CA LYS A 16 11.08 -28.78 6.10
C LYS A 16 11.48 -27.36 6.49
N ILE A 17 12.16 -27.20 7.63
CA ILE A 17 12.56 -25.88 8.14
C ILE A 17 13.62 -25.27 7.22
N THR A 18 14.59 -26.08 6.81
CA THR A 18 15.65 -25.66 5.88
C THR A 18 15.07 -25.29 4.51
N LEU A 19 14.16 -26.11 3.96
CA LEU A 19 13.51 -25.83 2.67
C LEU A 19 12.71 -24.53 2.72
N LYS A 20 11.86 -24.35 3.74
CA LYS A 20 11.10 -23.11 3.97
C LYS A 20 12.03 -21.90 4.04
N ASN A 21 13.09 -21.97 4.85
CA ASN A 21 14.05 -20.87 5.00
C ASN A 21 14.76 -20.51 3.69
N ASN A 22 15.08 -21.49 2.85
CA ASN A 22 15.68 -21.25 1.54
C ASN A 22 14.72 -20.52 0.61
N TRP A 23 13.44 -20.92 0.58
CA TRP A 23 12.43 -20.27 -0.24
C TRP A 23 12.07 -18.87 0.26
N ILE A 24 11.98 -18.66 1.59
CA ILE A 24 11.84 -17.33 2.20
C ILE A 24 12.94 -16.39 1.71
N LYS A 25 14.20 -16.87 1.72
CA LYS A 25 15.33 -16.09 1.21
C LYS A 25 15.19 -15.85 -0.30
N TYR A 26 14.89 -16.86 -1.10
CA TYR A 26 14.81 -16.75 -2.56
C TYR A 26 13.76 -15.75 -3.04
N PHE A 27 12.58 -15.72 -2.39
CA PHE A 27 11.50 -14.78 -2.68
C PHE A 27 11.58 -13.47 -1.88
N ASP A 28 12.64 -13.28 -1.07
CA ASP A 28 12.82 -12.11 -0.21
C ASP A 28 11.61 -11.81 0.69
N LEU A 29 11.12 -12.86 1.34
CA LEU A 29 10.02 -12.80 2.29
C LEU A 29 10.57 -12.61 3.71
N LYS A 30 9.72 -12.13 4.62
CA LYS A 30 10.04 -12.02 6.04
C LYS A 30 9.18 -13.01 6.81
N ASP A 31 9.81 -13.92 7.55
CA ASP A 31 9.12 -15.04 8.22
C ASP A 31 8.03 -14.57 9.20
N ASP A 32 8.26 -13.47 9.93
CA ASP A 32 7.28 -12.84 10.83
C ASP A 32 6.06 -12.23 10.11
N LYS A 33 6.06 -12.25 8.77
CA LYS A 33 4.98 -11.77 7.90
C LYS A 33 4.34 -12.87 7.07
N LEU A 34 4.63 -14.13 7.38
CA LEU A 34 4.05 -15.28 6.71
C LEU A 34 2.97 -15.92 7.58
N ILE A 35 1.86 -16.28 6.94
CA ILE A 35 0.80 -17.10 7.50
C ILE A 35 0.78 -18.36 6.65
N ASP A 36 1.26 -19.47 7.21
CA ASP A 36 1.49 -20.69 6.44
C ASP A 36 0.36 -21.71 6.64
N HIS A 37 -0.08 -22.33 5.55
CA HIS A 37 -1.02 -23.44 5.57
C HIS A 37 -0.55 -24.56 4.63
N GLU A 38 -0.68 -25.81 5.06
CA GLU A 38 -0.22 -26.97 4.29
C GLU A 38 -1.34 -27.71 3.57
N THR A 39 -2.61 -27.38 3.82
CA THR A 39 -3.74 -28.15 3.25
C THR A 39 -4.88 -27.25 2.79
N LEU A 40 -5.68 -27.73 1.84
CA LEU A 40 -6.85 -26.98 1.35
C LEU A 40 -7.86 -26.76 2.47
N LYS A 41 -8.11 -27.79 3.29
CA LYS A 41 -8.99 -27.67 4.45
C LYS A 41 -8.53 -26.56 5.39
N SER A 42 -7.27 -26.58 5.82
CA SER A 42 -6.80 -25.65 6.85
C SER A 42 -6.84 -24.20 6.38
N VAL A 43 -6.51 -23.93 5.11
CA VAL A 43 -6.63 -22.57 4.57
C VAL A 43 -8.08 -22.15 4.41
N LEU A 44 -8.99 -23.02 3.95
CA LEU A 44 -10.41 -22.67 3.81
C LEU A 44 -11.08 -22.42 5.18
N GLU A 45 -10.74 -23.20 6.20
CA GLU A 45 -11.19 -22.96 7.58
C GLU A 45 -10.62 -21.65 8.14
N TYR A 46 -9.38 -21.31 7.80
CA TYR A 46 -8.80 -20.01 8.15
C TYR A 46 -9.55 -18.86 7.46
N LEU A 47 -9.88 -18.99 6.18
CA LEU A 47 -10.58 -17.97 5.39
C LEU A 47 -12.07 -17.81 5.77
N ASP A 48 -12.70 -18.84 6.37
CA ASP A 48 -14.09 -18.75 6.86
C ASP A 48 -14.25 -17.76 8.03
N ASN A 49 -13.16 -17.44 8.74
CA ASN A 49 -13.16 -16.32 9.67
C ASN A 49 -12.91 -15.02 8.89
N GLU A 50 -13.94 -14.16 8.81
CA GLU A 50 -13.83 -12.88 8.11
C GLU A 50 -12.65 -12.02 8.60
N GLU A 51 -12.30 -12.09 9.89
CA GLU A 51 -11.19 -11.33 10.46
C GLU A 51 -9.84 -11.70 9.84
N ASN A 52 -9.67 -12.97 9.47
CA ASN A 52 -8.43 -13.50 8.91
C ASN A 52 -8.16 -12.96 7.50
N LEU A 53 -9.20 -12.62 6.74
CA LEU A 53 -9.07 -12.00 5.42
C LEU A 53 -8.37 -10.63 5.47
N TYR A 54 -8.27 -10.03 6.65
CA TYR A 54 -7.60 -8.74 6.86
C TYR A 54 -6.14 -8.87 7.29
N GLU A 55 -5.67 -10.07 7.66
CA GLU A 55 -4.33 -10.26 8.20
C GLU A 55 -3.23 -10.33 7.14
N PHE A 56 -3.59 -10.54 5.88
CA PHE A 56 -2.65 -10.63 4.77
C PHE A 56 -3.01 -9.69 3.61
N ASP A 57 -2.02 -9.44 2.77
CA ASP A 57 -2.11 -8.58 1.59
C ASP A 57 -2.08 -9.40 0.29
N TYR A 58 -1.37 -10.52 0.30
CA TYR A 58 -1.09 -11.37 -0.86
C TYR A 58 -1.24 -12.83 -0.51
N ILE A 59 -1.43 -13.65 -1.54
CA ILE A 59 -1.53 -15.09 -1.41
C ILE A 59 -0.51 -15.75 -2.34
N LEU A 60 0.32 -16.62 -1.78
CA LEU A 60 1.24 -17.50 -2.50
C LEU A 60 0.65 -18.91 -2.47
N ILE A 61 0.45 -19.52 -3.63
CA ILE A 61 -0.23 -20.81 -3.75
C ILE A 61 0.68 -21.80 -4.47
N ASP A 62 1.03 -22.92 -3.84
CA ASP A 62 1.51 -24.06 -4.60
C ASP A 62 0.38 -24.69 -5.41
N ILE A 63 0.68 -25.15 -6.61
CA ILE A 63 -0.29 -25.88 -7.43
C ILE A 63 -0.64 -27.20 -6.76
N ARG A 64 0.32 -27.85 -6.10
CA ARG A 64 0.18 -29.21 -5.57
C ARG A 64 0.39 -29.25 -4.05
N PHE A 65 -0.68 -29.24 -3.29
CA PHE A 65 -0.64 -29.45 -1.84
C PHE A 65 -1.81 -30.32 -1.36
N PRO A 66 -1.72 -31.01 -0.21
CA PRO A 66 -2.77 -31.92 0.25
C PRO A 66 -4.17 -31.29 0.41
N LEU A 67 -5.20 -32.08 0.14
CA LEU A 67 -6.60 -31.66 0.34
C LEU A 67 -6.95 -31.48 1.83
N GLY A 68 -6.46 -32.38 2.69
CA GLY A 68 -6.73 -32.38 4.14
C GLY A 68 -8.07 -33.00 4.56
N SER A 69 -9.08 -33.07 3.69
CA SER A 69 -10.34 -33.81 3.92
C SER A 69 -11.18 -33.96 2.64
N SER A 70 -12.00 -35.01 2.54
CA SER A 70 -12.85 -35.28 1.38
C SER A 70 -14.20 -34.54 1.38
N ASP A 71 -14.61 -33.94 2.50
CA ASP A 71 -15.91 -33.28 2.70
C ASP A 71 -15.96 -31.80 2.26
N LEU A 72 -14.92 -31.31 1.57
CA LEU A 72 -14.81 -29.90 1.19
C LEU A 72 -15.78 -29.50 0.07
N TYR A 73 -16.21 -30.45 -0.79
CA TYR A 73 -17.06 -30.14 -1.93
C TYR A 73 -18.37 -29.46 -1.50
N GLU A 74 -19.10 -30.09 -0.59
CA GLU A 74 -20.40 -29.63 -0.12
C GLU A 74 -20.35 -28.28 0.59
N LYS A 75 -19.27 -28.01 1.33
CA LYS A 75 -19.12 -26.79 2.13
C LYS A 75 -18.59 -25.61 1.31
N TYR A 76 -17.69 -25.85 0.35
CA TYR A 76 -16.94 -24.78 -0.30
C TYR A 76 -17.12 -24.67 -1.81
N PHE A 77 -17.46 -25.76 -2.51
CA PHE A 77 -17.32 -25.83 -3.96
C PHE A 77 -18.61 -26.12 -4.72
N LYS A 78 -19.65 -26.66 -4.10
CA LYS A 78 -20.91 -27.01 -4.78
C LYS A 78 -21.57 -25.86 -5.55
N GLU A 79 -21.39 -24.63 -5.07
CA GLU A 79 -21.94 -23.41 -5.70
C GLU A 79 -21.01 -22.84 -6.79
N ILE A 80 -19.78 -23.37 -6.91
CA ILE A 80 -18.73 -22.84 -7.77
C ILE A 80 -18.45 -23.78 -8.95
N ILE A 81 -18.36 -25.08 -8.68
CA ILE A 81 -18.01 -26.13 -9.65
C ILE A 81 -18.84 -27.39 -9.43
N THR A 82 -18.88 -28.26 -10.44
CA THR A 82 -19.49 -29.59 -10.32
C THR A 82 -18.62 -30.53 -9.50
N GLU A 83 -19.23 -31.56 -8.93
CA GLU A 83 -18.55 -32.59 -8.12
C GLU A 83 -17.48 -33.33 -8.94
N GLU A 84 -17.76 -33.61 -10.20
CA GLU A 84 -16.81 -34.21 -11.15
C GLU A 84 -15.55 -33.34 -11.30
N VAL A 85 -15.72 -32.03 -11.48
CA VAL A 85 -14.60 -31.09 -11.59
C VAL A 85 -13.84 -30.97 -10.28
N PHE A 86 -14.53 -31.00 -9.14
CA PHE A 86 -13.87 -31.00 -7.83
C PHE A 86 -12.96 -32.21 -7.67
N TYR A 87 -13.47 -33.43 -7.85
CA TYR A 87 -12.67 -34.65 -7.67
C TYR A 87 -11.54 -34.78 -8.68
N LYS A 88 -11.72 -34.21 -9.88
CA LYS A 88 -10.63 -34.09 -10.85
C LYS A 88 -9.43 -33.29 -10.33
N TYR A 89 -9.63 -32.31 -9.45
CA TYR A 89 -8.55 -31.45 -8.92
C TYR A 89 -8.27 -31.67 -7.43
N ALA A 90 -9.04 -32.52 -6.76
CA ALA A 90 -8.93 -32.78 -5.32
C ALA A 90 -7.73 -33.69 -4.96
N ASP A 91 -7.13 -34.35 -5.94
CA ASP A 91 -5.91 -35.12 -5.79
C ASP A 91 -4.67 -34.19 -5.81
N LYS A 92 -3.70 -34.44 -4.93
CA LYS A 92 -2.44 -33.68 -4.85
C LYS A 92 -1.70 -33.68 -6.20
N GLU A 93 -1.77 -34.78 -6.94
CA GLU A 93 -1.19 -34.90 -8.28
C GLU A 93 -1.94 -34.06 -9.34
N SER A 94 -3.22 -33.77 -9.09
CA SER A 94 -4.10 -33.13 -10.07
C SER A 94 -4.24 -31.61 -9.91
N GLY A 95 -3.79 -31.02 -8.81
CA GLY A 95 -3.59 -29.57 -8.67
C GLY A 95 -4.59 -28.86 -7.76
N THR A 96 -4.56 -29.17 -6.46
CA THR A 96 -5.41 -28.61 -5.40
C THR A 96 -5.35 -27.07 -5.29
N GLY A 97 -4.25 -26.43 -5.69
CA GLY A 97 -4.14 -24.97 -5.74
C GLY A 97 -5.11 -24.29 -6.69
N ILE A 98 -5.61 -25.02 -7.69
CA ILE A 98 -6.70 -24.58 -8.58
C ILE A 98 -8.00 -24.39 -7.80
N LEU A 99 -8.32 -25.36 -6.94
CA LEU A 99 -9.52 -25.29 -6.11
C LEU A 99 -9.42 -24.10 -5.15
N LEU A 100 -8.27 -23.90 -4.51
CA LEU A 100 -8.06 -22.72 -3.67
C LEU A 100 -8.22 -21.41 -4.45
N TYR A 101 -7.64 -21.31 -5.64
CA TYR A 101 -7.78 -20.14 -6.49
C TYR A 101 -9.24 -19.83 -6.85
N LEU A 102 -10.03 -20.85 -7.19
CA LEU A 102 -11.46 -20.70 -7.46
C LEU A 102 -12.21 -20.24 -6.22
N ALA A 103 -11.95 -20.82 -5.04
CA ALA A 103 -12.56 -20.39 -3.80
C ALA A 103 -12.21 -18.91 -3.48
N LEU A 104 -10.93 -18.54 -3.57
CA LEU A 104 -10.48 -17.17 -3.33
C LEU A 104 -11.15 -16.16 -4.24
N THR A 105 -11.25 -16.46 -5.53
CA THR A 105 -11.77 -15.52 -6.52
C THR A 105 -13.29 -15.48 -6.58
N LEU A 106 -13.98 -16.61 -6.42
CA LEU A 106 -15.43 -16.73 -6.63
C LEU A 106 -16.24 -16.73 -5.32
N LYS A 107 -15.71 -17.30 -4.23
CA LYS A 107 -16.37 -17.29 -2.91
C LYS A 107 -15.93 -16.11 -2.07
N TYR A 108 -14.62 -15.90 -1.92
CA TYR A 108 -14.07 -14.84 -1.07
C TYR A 108 -13.86 -13.49 -1.81
N ASN A 109 -14.08 -13.46 -3.13
CA ASN A 109 -13.94 -12.27 -3.99
C ASN A 109 -12.59 -11.54 -3.83
N PHE A 110 -11.53 -12.29 -3.55
CA PHE A 110 -10.19 -11.77 -3.34
C PHE A 110 -9.59 -11.25 -4.65
N ASN A 111 -8.74 -10.22 -4.55
CA ASN A 111 -8.11 -9.65 -5.74
C ASN A 111 -7.14 -10.63 -6.41
N LYS A 112 -7.48 -11.04 -7.65
CA LYS A 112 -6.69 -12.01 -8.43
C LYS A 112 -5.27 -11.52 -8.69
N ASN A 113 -5.05 -10.21 -8.85
CA ASN A 113 -3.72 -9.66 -9.09
C ASN A 113 -2.78 -9.89 -7.89
N ARG A 114 -3.36 -10.06 -6.69
CA ARG A 114 -2.65 -10.29 -5.41
C ARG A 114 -2.51 -11.77 -5.04
N ILE A 115 -2.97 -12.66 -5.91
CA ILE A 115 -2.76 -14.10 -5.80
C ILE A 115 -1.68 -14.47 -6.80
N VAL A 116 -0.68 -15.25 -6.40
CA VAL A 116 0.33 -15.78 -7.33
C VAL A 116 0.60 -17.24 -7.02
N PHE A 117 0.98 -17.98 -8.04
CA PHE A 117 1.38 -19.37 -7.89
C PHE A 117 2.89 -19.47 -7.70
N ILE A 118 3.32 -20.42 -6.88
CA ILE A 118 4.71 -20.84 -6.76
C ILE A 118 4.75 -22.29 -7.20
N SER A 119 5.60 -22.66 -8.16
CA SER A 119 5.61 -24.02 -8.68
C SER A 119 6.99 -24.46 -9.09
N ALA A 120 7.32 -25.74 -8.90
CA ALA A 120 8.58 -26.31 -9.37
C ALA A 120 8.68 -26.32 -10.91
N ASN A 121 7.56 -26.26 -11.64
CA ASN A 121 7.52 -26.37 -13.11
C ASN A 121 6.52 -25.39 -13.74
N VAL A 122 6.89 -24.11 -13.84
CA VAL A 122 6.04 -23.09 -14.48
C VAL A 122 6.00 -23.28 -16.00
N ASN A 123 7.14 -23.64 -16.62
CA ASN A 123 7.29 -23.86 -18.05
C ASN A 123 7.40 -25.35 -18.40
N SER A 124 6.95 -25.72 -19.61
CA SER A 124 7.14 -27.06 -20.17
C SER A 124 8.64 -27.32 -20.35
N ASP A 125 9.05 -28.58 -20.32
CA ASP A 125 10.45 -29.02 -20.52
C ASP A 125 10.99 -28.68 -21.94
N SER A 126 10.22 -27.92 -22.71
CA SER A 126 10.48 -27.54 -24.10
C SER A 126 11.14 -26.17 -24.24
N GLU A 127 11.17 -25.34 -23.19
CA GLU A 127 11.81 -24.02 -23.23
C GLU A 127 13.34 -24.16 -23.11
N PRO A 128 14.11 -23.63 -24.08
CA PRO A 128 15.56 -23.65 -24.05
C PRO A 128 16.12 -23.01 -22.77
N ARG A 129 17.08 -23.69 -22.15
CA ARG A 129 17.69 -23.25 -20.88
C ARG A 129 18.32 -21.86 -20.99
N CYS A 130 18.91 -21.54 -22.14
CA CYS A 130 19.48 -20.21 -22.37
C CYS A 130 18.43 -19.10 -22.29
N LEU A 131 17.21 -19.29 -22.80
CA LEU A 131 16.14 -18.29 -22.72
C LEU A 131 15.71 -18.04 -21.28
N LYS A 132 15.54 -19.09 -20.48
CA LYS A 132 15.26 -18.95 -19.04
C LYS A 132 16.34 -18.14 -18.32
N GLU A 133 17.62 -18.43 -18.59
CA GLU A 133 18.75 -17.71 -17.99
C GLU A 133 18.78 -16.25 -18.47
N MET A 134 18.45 -15.96 -19.74
CA MET A 134 18.34 -14.60 -20.28
C MET A 134 17.23 -13.79 -19.62
N TYR A 135 16.03 -14.35 -19.46
CA TYR A 135 14.95 -13.70 -18.72
C TYR A 135 15.38 -13.36 -17.29
N HIS A 136 16.00 -14.30 -16.58
CA HIS A 136 16.49 -14.09 -15.23
C HIS A 136 17.45 -12.88 -15.13
N ILE A 137 18.41 -12.81 -16.05
CA ILE A 137 19.37 -11.72 -16.19
C ILE A 137 18.67 -10.37 -16.40
N LEU A 138 17.74 -10.30 -17.34
CA LEU A 138 17.06 -9.04 -17.69
C LEU A 138 16.18 -8.55 -16.54
N TYR A 139 15.47 -9.45 -15.87
CA TYR A 139 14.71 -9.10 -14.67
C TYR A 139 15.61 -8.62 -13.54
N LYS A 140 16.79 -9.22 -13.33
CA LYS A 140 17.79 -8.71 -12.39
C LYS A 140 18.20 -7.28 -12.73
N CYS A 141 18.55 -7.02 -13.99
CA CYS A 141 18.93 -5.69 -14.47
C CYS A 141 17.82 -4.65 -14.29
N LEU A 142 16.56 -5.01 -14.63
CA LEU A 142 15.39 -4.15 -14.46
C LEU A 142 15.12 -3.81 -12.99
N TYR A 143 15.14 -4.82 -12.12
CA TYR A 143 14.94 -4.64 -10.69
C TYR A 143 16.02 -3.71 -10.10
N MET A 144 17.27 -3.93 -10.47
CA MET A 144 18.39 -3.10 -10.04
C MET A 144 18.25 -1.66 -10.55
N LYS A 145 17.95 -1.45 -11.85
CA LYS A 145 17.72 -0.12 -12.44
C LYS A 145 16.64 0.65 -11.68
N LYS A 146 15.53 -0.01 -11.34
CA LYS A 146 14.44 0.57 -10.55
C LYS A 146 14.90 0.97 -9.14
N THR A 147 15.55 0.06 -8.42
CA THR A 147 16.07 0.29 -7.06
C THR A 147 17.10 1.44 -7.03
N ILE A 148 17.90 1.58 -8.09
CA ILE A 148 18.87 2.66 -8.25
C ILE A 148 18.17 4.00 -8.54
N SER A 149 17.11 4.01 -9.36
CA SER A 149 16.35 5.22 -9.66
C SER A 149 15.60 5.77 -8.45
N GLU A 150 15.23 4.91 -7.50
CA GLU A 150 14.55 5.28 -6.25
C GLU A 150 15.52 5.85 -5.18
N ASN A 151 16.84 5.61 -5.29
CA ASN A 151 17.83 5.93 -4.24
C ASN A 151 18.93 6.96 -4.63
N ASN A 152 18.84 7.64 -5.78
CA ASN A 152 19.83 8.59 -6.34
C ASN A 152 21.24 8.01 -6.68
N ILE A 153 21.54 8.07 -7.99
CA ILE A 153 22.83 8.16 -8.72
C ILE A 153 24.03 7.32 -8.23
N LEU A 154 24.21 6.14 -8.85
CA LEU A 154 25.52 5.50 -8.95
C LEU A 154 26.48 6.37 -9.77
N THR A 155 27.72 6.48 -9.31
CA THR A 155 28.82 7.06 -10.10
C THR A 155 29.04 6.28 -11.40
N PRO A 156 29.59 6.88 -12.46
CA PRO A 156 29.93 6.18 -13.70
C PRO A 156 30.83 4.95 -13.47
N GLU A 157 31.75 5.02 -12.50
CA GLU A 157 32.62 3.92 -12.11
C GLU A 157 31.86 2.81 -11.37
N GLU A 158 30.87 3.15 -10.54
CA GLU A 158 29.98 2.15 -9.94
C GLU A 158 29.08 1.51 -10.99
N ARG A 159 28.49 2.28 -11.92
CA ARG A 159 27.78 1.71 -13.07
C ARG A 159 28.68 0.77 -13.84
N GLU A 160 29.89 1.19 -14.19
CA GLU A 160 30.84 0.39 -14.93
C GLU A 160 31.26 -0.86 -14.14
N ARG A 161 31.45 -0.78 -12.82
CA ARG A 161 31.78 -1.91 -11.96
C ARG A 161 30.59 -2.86 -11.73
N TYR A 162 29.35 -2.37 -11.66
CA TYR A 162 28.13 -3.18 -11.51
C TYR A 162 27.67 -3.81 -12.82
N PHE A 163 27.82 -3.12 -13.96
CA PHE A 163 27.42 -3.60 -15.28
C PHE A 163 28.54 -4.34 -16.05
N LYS A 164 29.83 -4.13 -15.74
CA LYS A 164 30.93 -4.95 -16.31
C LYS A 164 31.23 -6.24 -15.53
N SER A 165 30.80 -6.38 -14.28
CA SER A 165 31.20 -7.52 -13.44
C SER A 165 30.38 -8.78 -13.66
N ASP A 166 29.13 -8.70 -14.12
CA ASP A 166 28.36 -9.92 -14.34
C ASP A 166 27.43 -9.81 -15.54
N ILE A 167 27.65 -10.80 -16.42
CA ILE A 167 26.74 -11.42 -17.39
C ILE A 167 27.39 -11.40 -18.77
N SER A 168 28.40 -12.26 -18.92
CA SER A 168 28.80 -12.72 -20.25
C SER A 168 27.78 -13.76 -20.70
N LEU A 169 26.64 -13.25 -21.16
CA LEU A 169 25.56 -14.03 -21.78
C LEU A 169 26.14 -14.96 -22.86
N TYR A 170 27.18 -14.48 -23.56
CA TYR A 170 27.95 -15.24 -24.55
C TYR A 170 28.77 -16.41 -23.96
N LYS A 171 29.33 -16.32 -22.75
CA LYS A 171 30.04 -17.47 -22.12
C LYS A 171 29.05 -18.57 -21.68
N LEU A 172 27.85 -18.20 -21.25
CA LEU A 172 26.76 -19.14 -20.97
C LEU A 172 26.22 -19.75 -22.28
N LEU A 173 25.92 -18.92 -23.27
CA LEU A 173 25.49 -19.36 -24.61
C LEU A 173 26.56 -20.23 -25.31
N HIS A 174 27.86 -20.01 -25.10
CA HIS A 174 28.93 -20.87 -25.64
C HIS A 174 29.03 -22.25 -24.98
N ASN A 175 28.63 -22.36 -23.71
CA ASN A 175 28.68 -23.62 -22.97
C ASN A 175 27.51 -24.54 -23.29
N TYR A 176 26.42 -24.02 -23.87
CA TYR A 176 25.30 -24.83 -24.37
C TYR A 176 25.44 -25.03 -25.89
N LYS A 177 25.85 -26.25 -26.29
CA LYS A 177 26.04 -26.64 -27.70
C LYS A 177 24.72 -26.81 -28.49
N SER A 178 23.54 -26.73 -27.86
CA SER A 178 22.25 -27.05 -28.49
C SER A 178 21.44 -25.85 -29.00
N ASP A 179 21.92 -24.62 -28.79
CA ASP A 179 21.09 -23.41 -28.89
C ASP A 179 21.64 -22.37 -29.90
N GLU A 180 22.32 -22.83 -30.96
CA GLU A 180 22.88 -21.96 -32.02
C GLU A 180 21.80 -21.09 -32.71
N GLU A 181 20.58 -21.62 -32.87
CA GLU A 181 19.44 -20.89 -33.45
C GLU A 181 19.09 -19.61 -32.65
N ILE A 182 19.20 -19.64 -31.32
CA ILE A 182 18.87 -18.47 -30.46
C ILE A 182 19.97 -17.41 -30.56
N LYS A 183 21.24 -17.81 -30.74
CA LYS A 183 22.34 -16.88 -31.00
C LYS A 183 22.16 -16.15 -32.32
N GLU A 184 21.72 -16.86 -33.37
CA GLU A 184 21.45 -16.28 -34.69
C GLU A 184 20.27 -15.31 -34.68
N MET A 185 19.34 -15.44 -33.73
CA MET A 185 18.17 -14.55 -33.58
C MET A 185 18.45 -13.30 -32.71
N LEU A 186 19.64 -13.15 -32.14
CA LEU A 186 20.01 -12.03 -31.24
C LEU A 186 21.26 -11.21 -31.63
N PRO A 187 21.72 -11.16 -32.89
CA PRO A 187 23.04 -10.63 -33.23
C PRO A 187 23.17 -9.12 -33.00
N GLU A 188 22.09 -8.33 -33.11
CA GLU A 188 22.15 -6.88 -32.89
C GLU A 188 22.26 -6.44 -31.42
N PHE A 189 22.08 -7.35 -30.46
CA PHE A 189 21.95 -7.00 -29.03
C PHE A 189 23.22 -7.26 -28.22
N ILE A 190 24.24 -7.82 -28.86
CA ILE A 190 25.47 -8.31 -28.25
C ILE A 190 26.66 -7.70 -28.98
N ASP A 191 27.62 -7.10 -28.26
CA ASP A 191 28.84 -6.61 -28.88
C ASP A 191 29.82 -7.75 -29.20
N ASN A 192 30.90 -7.43 -29.90
CA ASN A 192 31.96 -8.39 -30.24
C ASN A 192 32.64 -9.01 -29.00
N ASP A 193 32.47 -8.41 -27.81
CA ASP A 193 32.99 -8.90 -26.52
C ASP A 193 31.96 -9.75 -25.76
N GLY A 194 30.74 -9.95 -26.30
CA GLY A 194 29.70 -10.75 -25.70
C GLY A 194 28.89 -10.03 -24.62
N LYS A 195 28.90 -8.69 -24.58
CA LYS A 195 28.13 -7.86 -23.65
C LYS A 195 26.83 -7.38 -24.27
N ILE A 196 25.80 -7.26 -23.44
CA ILE A 196 24.53 -6.62 -23.80
C ILE A 196 24.78 -5.14 -24.09
N ILE A 197 24.41 -4.67 -25.28
CA ILE A 197 24.56 -3.25 -25.69
C ILE A 197 23.27 -2.44 -25.42
N ILE A 198 22.24 -3.03 -24.82
CA ILE A 198 20.92 -2.40 -24.71
C ILE A 198 20.77 -1.57 -23.44
N GLU A 199 20.36 -0.31 -23.60
CA GLU A 199 19.91 0.58 -22.52
C GLU A 199 18.40 0.42 -22.16
N ASP A 200 17.60 -0.11 -23.11
CA ASP A 200 16.17 -0.39 -22.99
C ASP A 200 15.85 -1.90 -22.83
N TYR A 201 16.00 -2.40 -21.60
CA TYR A 201 15.72 -3.79 -21.24
C TYR A 201 14.29 -4.26 -21.55
N ASN A 202 13.30 -3.36 -21.62
CA ASN A 202 11.92 -3.74 -21.95
C ASN A 202 11.79 -4.15 -23.41
N TYR A 203 12.51 -3.46 -24.31
CA TYR A 203 12.57 -3.84 -25.71
C TYR A 203 13.14 -5.26 -25.87
N MET A 204 14.20 -5.59 -25.12
CA MET A 204 14.78 -6.94 -25.17
C MET A 204 13.84 -8.01 -24.63
N LEU A 205 13.13 -7.73 -23.54
CA LEU A 205 12.13 -8.67 -23.01
C LEU A 205 11.05 -8.97 -24.04
N ASN A 206 10.49 -7.95 -24.68
CA ASN A 206 9.49 -8.15 -25.73
C ASN A 206 10.04 -8.98 -26.89
N HIS A 207 11.30 -8.76 -27.27
CA HIS A 207 11.93 -9.51 -28.35
C HIS A 207 12.21 -10.98 -27.96
N LEU A 208 12.60 -11.23 -26.71
CA LEU A 208 12.71 -12.60 -26.20
C LEU A 208 11.35 -13.33 -26.17
N GLU A 209 10.27 -12.62 -25.87
CA GLU A 209 8.90 -13.18 -25.94
C GLU A 209 8.53 -13.56 -27.39
N GLU A 210 8.96 -12.77 -28.38
CA GLU A 210 8.78 -13.10 -29.80
C GLU A 210 9.58 -14.35 -30.20
N ILE A 211 10.84 -14.46 -29.78
CA ILE A 211 11.69 -15.63 -30.04
C ILE A 211 11.09 -16.88 -29.40
N ASP A 212 10.70 -16.80 -28.13
CA ASP A 212 10.05 -17.91 -27.41
C ASP A 212 8.76 -18.35 -28.10
N LYS A 213 7.96 -17.40 -28.61
CA LYS A 213 6.76 -17.70 -29.41
C LYS A 213 7.10 -18.45 -30.70
N ILE A 214 8.12 -18.02 -31.44
CA ILE A 214 8.59 -18.68 -32.68
C ILE A 214 9.03 -20.13 -32.38
N LEU A 215 9.77 -20.34 -31.30
CA LEU A 215 10.26 -21.66 -30.87
C LEU A 215 9.13 -22.58 -30.38
N LYS A 216 8.05 -22.01 -29.82
CA LYS A 216 6.85 -22.76 -29.41
C LYS A 216 5.98 -23.13 -30.61
N ASP A 217 5.83 -22.24 -31.58
CA ASP A 217 5.04 -22.48 -32.79
C ASP A 217 5.70 -23.54 -33.70
N SER A 218 7.03 -23.69 -33.65
CA SER A 218 7.77 -24.72 -34.39
C SER A 218 7.72 -26.12 -33.75
N LYS A 219 7.43 -26.22 -32.45
CA LYS A 219 7.31 -27.48 -31.71
C LYS A 219 5.83 -27.88 -31.55
N SER A 220 5.15 -28.12 -32.67
CA SER A 220 3.82 -28.76 -32.66
C SER A 220 3.95 -30.28 -32.44
N SER A 221 4.23 -30.70 -31.22
CA SER A 221 4.01 -32.09 -30.82
C SER A 221 3.40 -32.18 -29.43
N GLU A 222 2.35 -33.00 -29.34
CA GLU A 222 1.69 -33.41 -28.11
C GLU A 222 2.74 -33.93 -27.12
N SER A 223 3.09 -33.11 -26.13
CA SER A 223 3.93 -33.54 -25.01
C SER A 223 3.05 -33.83 -23.79
N ASN A 224 3.45 -34.88 -23.09
CA ASN A 224 2.71 -35.66 -22.09
C ASN A 224 1.86 -34.88 -21.07
N ASN A 225 0.78 -35.55 -20.65
CA ASN A 225 -0.28 -35.19 -19.71
C ASN A 225 0.15 -34.85 -18.26
N GLU A 226 1.37 -34.36 -18.01
CA GLU A 226 1.71 -33.87 -16.67
C GLU A 226 1.12 -32.49 -16.42
N LEU A 227 0.53 -32.31 -15.23
CA LEU A 227 -0.22 -31.12 -14.87
C LEU A 227 0.71 -29.94 -14.52
N LYS A 228 1.27 -29.29 -15.56
CA LYS A 228 2.08 -28.07 -15.44
C LYS A 228 1.22 -26.81 -15.41
N TYR A 229 1.70 -25.74 -14.76
CA TYR A 229 0.96 -24.46 -14.63
C TYR A 229 0.38 -23.94 -15.96
N ASN A 230 1.16 -23.98 -17.05
CA ASN A 230 0.72 -23.49 -18.35
C ASN A 230 -0.43 -24.31 -18.97
N SER A 231 -0.50 -25.62 -18.71
CA SER A 231 -1.61 -26.47 -19.19
C SER A 231 -2.92 -26.12 -18.46
N VAL A 232 -2.82 -25.81 -17.17
CA VAL A 232 -3.91 -25.33 -16.33
C VAL A 232 -4.37 -23.93 -16.77
N LYS A 233 -3.42 -23.00 -16.98
CA LYS A 233 -3.69 -21.65 -17.47
C LYS A 233 -4.49 -21.63 -18.78
N LYS A 234 -4.17 -22.53 -19.71
CA LYS A 234 -4.93 -22.71 -20.95
C LYS A 234 -6.37 -23.18 -20.67
N LYS A 235 -6.57 -24.14 -19.76
CA LYS A 235 -7.92 -24.63 -19.38
C LYS A 235 -8.77 -23.53 -18.74
N PHE A 236 -8.19 -22.73 -17.84
CA PHE A 236 -8.86 -21.57 -17.25
C PHE A 236 -9.21 -20.50 -18.29
N SER A 237 -8.28 -20.21 -19.20
CA SER A 237 -8.49 -19.22 -20.25
C SER A 237 -9.65 -19.60 -21.18
N ASN A 238 -9.79 -20.89 -21.50
CA ASN A 238 -10.93 -21.40 -22.27
C ASN A 238 -12.28 -21.24 -21.56
N LEU A 239 -12.27 -21.11 -20.23
CA LEU A 239 -13.45 -20.83 -19.40
C LEU A 239 -13.66 -19.32 -19.16
N GLY A 240 -12.89 -18.46 -19.84
CA GLY A 240 -12.93 -17.00 -19.63
C GLY A 240 -12.28 -16.54 -18.32
N LEU A 241 -11.59 -17.43 -17.60
CA LEU A 241 -10.92 -17.13 -16.35
C LEU A 241 -9.44 -16.79 -16.61
N LYS A 242 -8.99 -15.64 -16.12
CA LYS A 242 -7.58 -15.24 -16.17
C LYS A 242 -6.90 -15.67 -14.86
N ILE A 243 -6.15 -16.77 -14.91
CA ILE A 243 -5.29 -17.20 -13.80
C ILE A 243 -4.13 -16.22 -13.59
N SER A 244 -3.70 -16.08 -12.33
CA SER A 244 -2.62 -15.20 -11.93
C SER A 244 -1.25 -15.83 -12.15
N GLN A 245 -0.22 -15.00 -12.39
CA GLN A 245 1.16 -15.39 -12.71
C GLN A 245 1.73 -16.45 -11.75
N ALA A 246 2.62 -17.30 -12.28
CA ALA A 246 3.36 -18.27 -11.50
C ALA A 246 4.86 -17.95 -11.51
N TYR A 247 5.53 -18.25 -10.40
CA TYR A 247 6.97 -18.11 -10.24
C TYR A 247 7.60 -19.46 -9.94
N GLU A 248 8.76 -19.72 -10.55
CA GLU A 248 9.47 -20.99 -10.40
C GLU A 248 10.10 -21.10 -9.01
N LYS A 249 9.97 -22.27 -8.36
CA LYS A 249 10.72 -22.62 -7.13
C LYS A 249 12.22 -22.68 -7.46
N PRO A 250 13.12 -22.33 -6.53
CA PRO A 250 14.55 -22.30 -6.82
C PRO A 250 15.13 -23.71 -6.99
N THR A 251 16.11 -23.84 -7.90
CA THR A 251 16.99 -25.01 -7.99
C THR A 251 18.04 -25.00 -6.89
N ASP A 252 18.64 -26.16 -6.57
CA ASP A 252 19.73 -26.26 -5.59
C ASP A 252 20.90 -25.32 -5.92
N LEU A 253 21.23 -25.17 -7.20
CA LEU A 253 22.28 -24.27 -7.66
C LEU A 253 21.96 -22.80 -7.32
N GLN A 254 20.72 -22.37 -7.52
CA GLN A 254 20.27 -21.01 -7.20
C GLN A 254 20.27 -20.77 -5.69
N ILE A 255 19.89 -21.77 -4.89
CA ILE A 255 19.97 -21.69 -3.44
C ILE A 255 21.43 -21.53 -2.99
N LEU A 256 22.34 -22.34 -3.52
CA LEU A 256 23.77 -22.30 -3.19
C LEU A 256 24.42 -20.97 -3.58
N ASN A 257 24.02 -20.39 -4.71
CA ASN A 257 24.53 -19.10 -5.18
C ASN A 257 23.89 -17.88 -4.47
N GLY A 258 22.87 -18.09 -3.64
CA GLY A 258 22.12 -17.02 -2.99
C GLY A 258 21.30 -16.18 -3.97
N ASP A 259 20.86 -16.77 -5.08
CA ASP A 259 20.03 -16.10 -6.09
C ASP A 259 18.65 -15.70 -5.53
N LYS A 260 17.96 -14.85 -6.29
CA LYS A 260 16.60 -14.37 -5.98
C LYS A 260 15.67 -14.59 -7.17
N SER A 261 14.38 -14.67 -6.89
CA SER A 261 13.36 -14.56 -7.95
C SER A 261 13.15 -13.08 -8.34
N TRP A 262 13.94 -12.57 -9.28
CA TRP A 262 13.87 -11.15 -9.69
C TRP A 262 12.53 -10.77 -10.30
N GLU A 263 11.90 -11.68 -11.04
CA GLU A 263 10.57 -11.49 -11.62
C GLU A 263 9.50 -11.32 -10.53
N PHE A 264 9.55 -12.16 -9.49
CA PHE A 264 8.69 -12.03 -8.31
C PHE A 264 8.91 -10.69 -7.61
N LEU A 265 10.16 -10.26 -7.44
CA LEU A 265 10.50 -8.98 -6.82
C LEU A 265 9.95 -7.78 -7.60
N ILE A 266 10.02 -7.83 -8.93
CA ILE A 266 9.43 -6.80 -9.80
C ILE A 266 7.91 -6.76 -9.63
N TRP A 267 7.25 -7.92 -9.65
CA TRP A 267 5.80 -8.00 -9.43
C TRP A 267 5.40 -7.47 -8.06
N LYS A 268 6.07 -7.93 -6.99
CA LYS A 268 5.87 -7.48 -5.60
C LYS A 268 6.07 -5.96 -5.48
N GLY A 269 7.01 -5.38 -6.22
CA GLY A 269 7.23 -3.93 -6.27
C GLY A 269 6.25 -3.15 -7.15
N ASN A 270 5.56 -3.79 -8.09
CA ASN A 270 4.60 -3.14 -8.99
C ASN A 270 3.18 -3.14 -8.42
N ILE A 271 2.80 -4.17 -7.66
CA ILE A 271 1.46 -4.31 -7.11
C ILE A 271 1.11 -3.28 -6.02
N ASN A 272 2.11 -2.57 -5.49
CA ASN A 272 1.93 -1.46 -4.54
C ASN A 272 1.81 -0.09 -5.20
N LYS A 273 1.86 -0.02 -6.54
CA LYS A 273 1.71 1.25 -7.25
C LYS A 273 0.29 1.80 -7.15
N GLU A 274 -0.69 0.96 -6.87
CA GLU A 274 -2.06 1.40 -6.64
C GLU A 274 -2.21 1.99 -5.23
N ASP A 275 -2.53 3.27 -5.18
CA ASP A 275 -2.67 4.07 -3.97
C ASP A 275 -3.54 3.40 -2.89
N TYR A 276 -4.70 2.86 -3.27
CA TYR A 276 -5.62 2.17 -2.34
C TYR A 276 -4.92 1.04 -1.57
N TYR A 277 -4.17 0.23 -2.30
CA TYR A 277 -3.51 -0.94 -1.78
C TYR A 277 -2.29 -0.58 -0.93
N ARG A 278 -1.56 0.46 -1.33
CA ARG A 278 -0.49 1.03 -0.52
C ARG A 278 -1.02 1.55 0.82
N LEU A 279 -2.12 2.33 0.79
CA LEU A 279 -2.81 2.82 1.99
C LEU A 279 -3.20 1.66 2.91
N ARG A 280 -3.89 0.64 2.38
CA ARG A 280 -4.33 -0.52 3.16
C ARG A 280 -3.15 -1.21 3.85
N SER A 281 -2.10 -1.55 3.10
CA SER A 281 -0.95 -2.27 3.65
C SER A 281 -0.26 -1.45 4.76
N CYS A 282 -0.13 -0.13 4.61
CA CYS A 282 0.42 0.72 5.67
C CYS A 282 -0.48 0.75 6.91
N VAL A 283 -1.79 0.90 6.75
CA VAL A 283 -2.75 0.91 7.87
C VAL A 283 -2.68 -0.40 8.67
N VAL A 284 -2.73 -1.55 8.00
CA VAL A 284 -2.67 -2.87 8.64
C VAL A 284 -1.36 -3.05 9.41
N GLU A 285 -0.24 -2.65 8.82
CA GLU A 285 1.08 -2.78 9.44
C GLU A 285 1.25 -1.82 10.63
N MET A 286 0.80 -0.57 10.51
CA MET A 286 0.80 0.39 11.62
C MET A 286 -0.06 -0.10 12.79
N CYS A 287 -1.26 -0.63 12.53
CA CYS A 287 -2.10 -1.26 13.56
C CYS A 287 -1.44 -2.50 14.18
N THR A 288 -0.71 -3.27 13.38
CA THR A 288 0.07 -4.43 13.86
C THR A 288 1.22 -3.99 14.78
N CYS A 289 1.95 -2.93 14.42
CA CYS A 289 2.98 -2.33 15.27
C CYS A 289 2.40 -1.82 16.60
N ILE A 290 1.26 -1.11 16.56
CA ILE A 290 0.55 -0.66 17.78
C ILE A 290 0.18 -1.87 18.65
N THR A 291 -0.27 -2.96 18.03
CA THR A 291 -0.59 -4.21 18.74
C THR A 291 0.62 -4.80 19.45
N LYS A 292 1.75 -4.91 18.74
CA LYS A 292 3.02 -5.36 19.32
C LYS A 292 3.49 -4.45 20.46
N LEU A 293 3.32 -3.13 20.33
CA LEU A 293 3.71 -2.16 21.36
C LEU A 293 2.85 -2.30 22.61
N GLY A 294 1.53 -2.48 22.48
CA GLY A 294 0.63 -2.64 23.62
C GLY A 294 0.80 -3.94 24.39
N GLN A 295 1.36 -4.97 23.76
CA GLN A 295 1.69 -6.24 24.42
C GLN A 295 2.98 -6.16 25.26
N LYS A 296 3.80 -5.12 25.10
CA LYS A 296 5.02 -4.95 25.91
C LYS A 296 4.63 -4.38 27.27
N GLU A 297 4.91 -5.14 28.33
CA GLU A 297 4.70 -4.71 29.71
C GLU A 297 5.44 -3.38 29.98
N ASN A 298 4.74 -2.41 30.60
CA ASN A 298 5.23 -1.09 31.03
C ASN A 298 5.27 0.06 30.01
N LEU A 299 4.74 -0.08 28.79
CA LEU A 299 4.60 1.05 27.87
C LEU A 299 3.18 1.65 27.94
N ASN A 300 3.06 2.88 28.47
CA ASN A 300 1.88 3.71 28.27
C ASN A 300 1.90 4.29 26.85
N VAL A 301 1.54 3.46 25.87
CA VAL A 301 1.56 3.85 24.45
C VAL A 301 0.36 4.72 24.09
N HIS A 302 -0.69 4.79 24.92
CA HIS A 302 -1.96 5.46 24.61
C HIS A 302 -2.12 6.80 25.37
N LYS A 303 -2.77 7.76 24.72
CA LYS A 303 -3.05 9.11 25.25
C LYS A 303 -4.44 9.26 25.88
N PHE A 304 -5.27 8.22 25.81
CA PHE A 304 -6.67 8.22 26.21
C PHE A 304 -6.97 7.13 27.23
N ASN A 305 -7.92 7.35 28.14
CA ASN A 305 -8.31 6.38 29.17
C ASN A 305 -9.35 5.36 28.68
N SER A 306 -10.11 5.71 27.64
CA SER A 306 -11.17 4.86 27.09
C SER A 306 -11.51 5.25 25.65
N VAL A 307 -12.06 4.34 24.86
CA VAL A 307 -12.72 4.62 23.56
C VAL A 307 -14.19 4.21 23.59
N LEU A 308 -14.96 4.59 22.56
CA LEU A 308 -16.34 4.15 22.37
C LEU A 308 -16.41 3.10 21.26
N LYS A 309 -16.95 1.92 21.57
CA LYS A 309 -17.24 0.84 20.63
C LYS A 309 -18.70 0.46 20.76
N ASP A 310 -19.46 0.51 19.68
CA ASP A 310 -20.90 0.17 19.67
C ASP A 310 -21.71 0.87 20.77
N GLY A 311 -21.34 2.13 21.09
CA GLY A 311 -21.98 2.91 22.14
C GLY A 311 -21.58 2.55 23.57
N LYS A 312 -20.68 1.58 23.77
CA LYS A 312 -20.10 1.20 25.05
C LYS A 312 -18.69 1.77 25.20
N ARG A 313 -18.36 2.22 26.41
CA ARG A 313 -17.00 2.63 26.75
C ARG A 313 -16.14 1.41 27.03
N ILE A 314 -14.99 1.34 26.37
CA ILE A 314 -13.98 0.33 26.60
C ILE A 314 -12.77 1.02 27.19
N ASN A 315 -12.27 0.46 28.29
CA ASN A 315 -11.11 0.99 29.02
C ASN A 315 -9.95 -0.03 29.05
N ASP A 316 -10.19 -1.27 28.63
CA ASP A 316 -9.13 -2.28 28.51
C ASP A 316 -8.31 -2.01 27.25
N ILE A 317 -7.04 -1.66 27.44
CA ILE A 317 -6.14 -1.35 26.34
C ILE A 317 -5.96 -2.51 25.36
N ASN A 318 -5.98 -3.76 25.81
CA ASN A 318 -5.84 -4.92 24.94
C ASN A 318 -7.07 -5.09 24.06
N GLU A 319 -8.26 -4.86 24.61
CA GLU A 319 -9.51 -4.87 23.85
C GLU A 319 -9.54 -3.74 22.80
N ILE A 320 -9.06 -2.55 23.17
CA ILE A 320 -8.99 -1.39 22.27
C ILE A 320 -8.02 -1.66 21.13
N ILE A 321 -6.83 -2.17 21.43
CA ILE A 321 -5.81 -2.49 20.45
C ILE A 321 -6.28 -3.60 19.51
N SER A 322 -6.90 -4.66 20.04
CA SER A 322 -7.50 -5.73 19.23
C SER A 322 -8.58 -5.17 18.30
N TYR A 323 -9.44 -4.28 18.81
CA TYR A 323 -10.44 -3.61 18.00
C TYR A 323 -9.83 -2.77 16.87
N LEU A 324 -8.80 -1.97 17.16
CA LEU A 324 -8.13 -1.16 16.14
C LEU A 324 -7.47 -2.05 15.09
N LYS A 325 -6.84 -3.17 15.46
CA LYS A 325 -6.26 -4.12 14.50
C LYS A 325 -7.34 -4.71 13.59
N THR A 326 -8.39 -5.30 14.15
CA THR A 326 -9.37 -6.05 13.35
C THR A 326 -10.33 -5.12 12.61
N TYR A 327 -10.93 -4.16 13.30
CA TYR A 327 -12.01 -3.35 12.73
C TYR A 327 -11.48 -2.33 11.72
N ILE A 328 -10.41 -1.60 12.05
CA ILE A 328 -9.86 -0.60 11.10
C ILE A 328 -9.29 -1.29 9.87
N ALA A 329 -8.63 -2.45 10.02
CA ALA A 329 -8.18 -3.24 8.88
C ALA A 329 -9.36 -3.74 8.02
N SER A 330 -10.45 -4.19 8.66
CA SER A 330 -11.66 -4.64 7.95
C SER A 330 -12.34 -3.55 7.13
N ALA A 331 -12.19 -2.30 7.56
CA ALA A 331 -12.74 -1.15 6.87
C ALA A 331 -12.00 -0.82 5.55
N LEU A 332 -10.87 -1.49 5.24
CA LEU A 332 -10.16 -1.43 3.95
C LEU A 332 -10.02 -2.84 3.34
N PRO A 333 -11.08 -3.41 2.76
CA PRO A 333 -11.08 -4.81 2.29
C PRO A 333 -10.21 -5.06 1.04
N ASN A 334 -9.71 -6.28 0.88
CA ASN A 334 -8.82 -6.68 -0.23
C ASN A 334 -9.59 -7.39 -1.37
N LEU A 335 -10.45 -6.68 -2.09
CA LEU A 335 -11.37 -7.27 -3.08
C LEU A 335 -11.00 -6.96 -4.53
N ASN A 336 -11.47 -7.82 -5.43
CA ASN A 336 -11.06 -7.91 -6.84
C ASN A 336 -11.48 -6.74 -7.73
N TYR A 337 -12.52 -5.98 -7.36
CA TYR A 337 -13.06 -4.89 -8.17
C TYR A 337 -13.65 -3.79 -7.31
N TYR A 338 -13.01 -2.62 -7.33
CA TYR A 338 -13.64 -1.38 -6.88
C TYR A 338 -13.70 -0.39 -8.03
N ASN A 339 -14.91 0.02 -8.38
CA ASN A 339 -15.07 1.28 -9.11
C ASN A 339 -14.86 2.46 -8.14
N SER A 340 -14.71 3.67 -8.69
CA SER A 340 -14.49 4.89 -7.90
C SER A 340 -15.56 5.13 -6.83
N ASN A 341 -16.82 4.80 -7.09
CA ASN A 341 -17.92 4.94 -6.12
C ASN A 341 -17.79 3.96 -4.96
N GLN A 342 -17.38 2.71 -5.23
CA GLN A 342 -17.14 1.70 -4.20
C GLN A 342 -15.95 2.08 -3.32
N VAL A 343 -14.83 2.51 -3.92
CA VAL A 343 -13.66 3.02 -3.18
C VAL A 343 -14.07 4.18 -2.27
N ASN A 344 -14.82 5.15 -2.81
CA ASN A 344 -15.27 6.29 -2.03
C ASN A 344 -16.21 5.87 -0.88
N SER A 345 -17.09 4.89 -1.10
CA SER A 345 -17.95 4.35 -0.03
C SER A 345 -17.13 3.69 1.08
N ILE A 346 -16.06 2.97 0.71
CA ILE A 346 -15.12 2.35 1.66
C ILE A 346 -14.43 3.43 2.48
N TYR A 347 -13.89 4.45 1.83
CA TYR A 347 -13.25 5.58 2.51
C TYR A 347 -14.20 6.33 3.44
N ASN A 348 -15.43 6.59 3.01
CA ASN A 348 -16.45 7.19 3.88
C ASN A 348 -16.70 6.34 5.14
N LYS A 349 -16.82 5.01 4.99
CA LYS A 349 -17.03 4.09 6.14
C LYS A 349 -15.82 4.13 7.08
N PHE A 350 -14.61 4.03 6.52
CA PHE A 350 -13.36 4.07 7.27
C PHE A 350 -13.20 5.38 8.06
N ILE A 351 -13.40 6.52 7.41
CA ILE A 351 -13.29 7.84 8.03
C ILE A 351 -14.36 8.06 9.09
N LYS A 352 -15.61 7.65 8.81
CA LYS A 352 -16.70 7.72 9.77
C LYS A 352 -16.34 6.96 11.05
N GLU A 353 -15.81 5.75 10.91
CA GLU A 353 -15.37 4.96 12.06
C GLU A 353 -14.29 5.66 12.86
N LEU A 354 -13.19 6.09 12.22
CA LEU A 354 -12.09 6.77 12.92
C LEU A 354 -12.59 8.01 13.69
N SER A 355 -13.48 8.78 13.07
CA SER A 355 -14.05 9.97 13.69
C SER A 355 -14.97 9.65 14.88
N TYR A 356 -15.66 8.52 14.85
CA TYR A 356 -16.53 8.05 15.94
C TYR A 356 -15.71 7.52 17.11
N LEU A 357 -14.66 6.74 16.83
CA LEU A 357 -13.71 6.29 17.86
C LEU A 357 -13.08 7.48 18.58
N TRP A 358 -12.74 8.52 17.84
CA TRP A 358 -12.18 9.75 18.39
C TRP A 358 -13.15 10.44 19.36
N GLU A 359 -14.43 10.57 19.02
CA GLU A 359 -15.43 11.15 19.92
C GLU A 359 -15.52 10.39 21.26
N GLY A 360 -15.38 9.06 21.19
CA GLY A 360 -15.39 8.18 22.35
C GLY A 360 -14.25 8.36 23.33
N THR A 361 -13.19 9.06 22.92
CA THR A 361 -11.99 9.21 23.76
C THR A 361 -12.22 10.07 24.99
N TYR A 362 -11.79 9.58 26.15
CA TYR A 362 -11.83 10.29 27.43
C TYR A 362 -10.43 10.44 28.03
N GLY A 363 -10.17 11.52 28.76
CA GLY A 363 -8.88 11.75 29.42
C GLY A 363 -7.76 12.29 28.52
N LEU A 364 -8.01 12.54 27.23
CA LEU A 364 -7.03 13.18 26.33
C LEU A 364 -6.59 14.53 26.89
N ASN A 365 -5.28 14.73 27.06
CA ASN A 365 -4.72 16.04 27.39
C ASN A 365 -4.75 16.95 26.14
N LYS A 366 -5.84 17.72 26.00
CA LYS A 366 -6.16 18.52 24.80
C LYS A 366 -5.14 19.62 24.47
N ASN A 367 -4.30 20.04 25.43
CA ASN A 367 -3.48 21.23 25.29
C ASN A 367 -2.17 21.01 24.48
N ASN A 368 -1.67 19.78 24.37
CA ASN A 368 -0.43 19.50 23.62
C ASN A 368 -0.65 19.09 22.15
N TYR A 369 -1.90 18.79 21.76
CA TYR A 369 -2.24 18.22 20.44
C TYR A 369 -3.51 18.86 19.85
N PHE A 370 -3.67 20.17 20.05
CA PHE A 370 -4.87 20.89 19.67
C PHE A 370 -5.21 20.76 18.17
N SER A 371 -4.21 20.74 17.29
CA SER A 371 -4.39 20.57 15.84
C SER A 371 -5.02 19.22 15.47
N TYR A 372 -4.53 18.12 16.04
CA TYR A 372 -5.12 16.78 15.84
C TYR A 372 -6.57 16.73 16.33
N HIS A 373 -6.83 17.29 17.52
CA HIS A 373 -8.18 17.34 18.07
C HIS A 373 -9.14 18.18 17.23
N ALA A 374 -8.70 19.36 16.77
CA ALA A 374 -9.50 20.26 15.95
C ALA A 374 -9.91 19.60 14.63
N VAL A 375 -8.96 18.94 13.95
CA VAL A 375 -9.21 18.19 12.71
C VAL A 375 -10.25 17.09 12.95
N MET A 376 -10.02 16.18 13.89
CA MET A 376 -10.89 15.03 14.10
C MET A 376 -12.30 15.44 14.54
N LYS A 377 -12.41 16.48 15.38
CA LYS A 377 -13.70 17.02 15.82
C LYS A 377 -14.49 17.65 14.65
N THR A 378 -13.81 18.43 13.81
CA THR A 378 -14.44 19.08 12.64
C THR A 378 -14.91 18.04 11.63
N LEU A 379 -14.05 17.07 11.33
CA LEU A 379 -14.33 15.95 10.43
C LEU A 379 -15.57 15.16 10.88
N ARG A 380 -15.67 14.82 12.17
CA ARG A 380 -16.85 14.15 12.74
C ARG A 380 -18.13 14.96 12.51
N ASN A 381 -18.10 16.25 12.82
CA ASN A 381 -19.27 17.12 12.67
C ASN A 381 -19.71 17.19 11.20
N TRP A 382 -18.76 17.40 10.28
CA TRP A 382 -19.07 17.51 8.86
C TRP A 382 -19.56 16.20 8.26
N ASN A 383 -19.02 15.06 8.69
CA ASN A 383 -19.51 13.74 8.28
C ASN A 383 -20.93 13.46 8.79
N GLN A 384 -21.25 13.87 10.03
CA GLN A 384 -22.60 13.70 10.60
C GLN A 384 -23.66 14.45 9.78
N HIS A 385 -23.32 15.63 9.26
CA HIS A 385 -24.19 16.42 8.39
C HIS A 385 -24.00 16.11 6.89
N LYS A 386 -23.24 15.06 6.55
CA LYS A 386 -22.95 14.63 5.17
C LYS A 386 -22.35 15.72 4.28
N LYS A 387 -21.64 16.69 4.87
CA LYS A 387 -21.00 17.80 4.17
C LYS A 387 -19.67 17.39 3.52
N LEU A 388 -18.99 16.37 4.06
CA LEU A 388 -17.87 15.68 3.41
C LEU A 388 -18.31 14.27 3.01
N ASN A 389 -18.21 13.94 1.72
CA ASN A 389 -18.62 12.64 1.20
C ASN A 389 -17.73 12.10 0.08
N LYS A 390 -16.71 12.86 -0.35
CA LYS A 390 -15.72 12.45 -1.35
C LYS A 390 -14.34 12.50 -0.72
N PHE A 391 -13.73 11.32 -0.62
CA PHE A 391 -12.38 11.17 -0.11
C PHE A 391 -11.50 10.54 -1.18
N SER A 392 -10.29 11.07 -1.32
CA SER A 392 -9.18 10.45 -2.03
C SER A 392 -8.35 9.60 -1.07
N THR A 393 -7.47 8.76 -1.61
CA THR A 393 -6.52 7.99 -0.81
C THR A 393 -5.66 8.88 0.10
N LYS A 394 -5.28 10.06 -0.39
CA LYS A 394 -4.47 11.05 0.34
C LYS A 394 -5.20 11.57 1.57
N ASP A 395 -6.49 11.89 1.42
CA ASP A 395 -7.32 12.35 2.52
C ASP A 395 -7.40 11.29 3.62
N VAL A 396 -7.55 10.02 3.22
CA VAL A 396 -7.62 8.90 4.16
C VAL A 396 -6.30 8.66 4.87
N ALA A 397 -5.18 8.70 4.14
CA ALA A 397 -3.84 8.59 4.73
C ALA A 397 -3.59 9.70 5.76
N PHE A 398 -3.90 10.95 5.41
CA PHE A 398 -3.76 12.10 6.31
C PHE A 398 -4.58 11.92 7.59
N ILE A 399 -5.88 11.62 7.46
CA ILE A 399 -6.76 11.46 8.63
C ILE A 399 -6.30 10.29 9.51
N PHE A 400 -5.84 9.19 8.91
CA PHE A 400 -5.33 8.05 9.66
C PHE A 400 -4.09 8.42 10.50
N ILE A 401 -3.10 9.11 9.91
CA ILE A 401 -1.91 9.57 10.63
C ILE A 401 -2.30 10.48 11.80
N ILE A 402 -3.16 11.47 11.55
CA ILE A 402 -3.66 12.40 12.57
C ILE A 402 -4.34 11.65 13.72
N CYS A 403 -5.17 10.66 13.39
CA CYS A 403 -5.87 9.83 14.36
C CYS A 403 -4.89 9.00 15.20
N MET A 404 -3.95 8.29 14.57
CA MET A 404 -2.98 7.45 15.28
C MET A 404 -2.03 8.28 16.16
N ARG A 405 -1.48 9.39 15.67
CA ARG A 405 -0.63 10.29 16.47
C ARG A 405 -1.39 11.01 17.58
N GLY A 406 -2.70 11.22 17.40
CA GLY A 406 -3.58 11.72 18.46
C GLY A 406 -3.94 10.67 19.52
N PHE A 407 -4.03 9.40 19.14
CA PHE A 407 -4.33 8.29 20.06
C PHE A 407 -3.13 7.78 20.82
N PHE A 408 -1.93 7.79 20.22
CA PHE A 408 -0.77 7.09 20.76
C PHE A 408 0.45 8.00 20.96
N GLU A 409 1.19 7.75 22.04
CA GLU A 409 2.55 8.24 22.29
C GLU A 409 3.54 7.28 21.65
N ILE A 410 3.84 7.53 20.38
CA ILE A 410 4.76 6.74 19.59
C ILE A 410 6.10 7.47 19.65
N ASN A 411 6.88 7.22 20.73
CA ASN A 411 8.20 7.82 20.98
C ASN A 411 9.32 6.77 20.87
N ALA A 412 10.50 7.20 20.41
CA ALA A 412 11.56 6.34 19.91
C ALA A 412 12.45 5.74 21.01
N ALA A 413 12.48 4.40 21.09
CA ALA A 413 13.61 3.58 21.57
C ALA A 413 13.38 2.07 21.32
N ASP A 414 12.73 1.68 20.21
CA ASP A 414 12.34 0.29 19.95
C ASP A 414 12.37 -0.04 18.45
N ASP A 415 12.71 -1.27 18.08
CA ASP A 415 12.68 -1.71 16.67
C ASP A 415 11.24 -1.74 16.12
N VAL A 416 10.24 -1.92 16.98
CA VAL A 416 8.81 -1.79 16.58
C VAL A 416 8.47 -0.36 16.16
N TYR A 417 9.12 0.66 16.76
CA TYR A 417 8.94 2.06 16.36
C TYR A 417 9.52 2.31 14.97
N LYS A 418 10.73 1.82 14.68
CA LYS A 418 11.34 1.96 13.34
C LYS A 418 10.46 1.31 12.26
N GLU A 419 9.85 0.18 12.59
CA GLU A 419 8.88 -0.47 11.70
C GLU A 419 7.63 0.39 11.48
N TYR A 420 7.06 0.97 12.54
CA TYR A 420 5.92 1.89 12.44
C TYR A 420 6.27 3.13 11.59
N GLU A 421 7.40 3.78 11.88
CA GLU A 421 7.86 4.99 11.19
C GLU A 421 8.06 4.75 9.70
N LYS A 422 8.55 3.57 9.30
CA LYS A 422 8.64 3.20 7.88
C LYS A 422 7.29 3.35 7.18
N TYR A 423 6.23 2.78 7.74
CA TYR A 423 4.89 2.82 7.12
C TYR A 423 4.22 4.18 7.24
N GLU A 424 4.51 4.93 8.31
CA GLU A 424 4.06 6.31 8.43
C GLU A 424 4.69 7.20 7.34
N ASN A 425 6.00 7.05 7.09
CA ASN A 425 6.67 7.74 5.98
C ASN A 425 6.11 7.31 4.61
N GLU A 426 5.78 6.03 4.43
CA GLU A 426 5.12 5.58 3.20
C GLU A 426 3.74 6.23 2.99
N LEU A 427 2.98 6.51 4.06
CA LEU A 427 1.73 7.26 3.98
C LEU A 427 1.95 8.76 3.72
N LEU A 428 2.98 9.36 4.31
CA LEU A 428 3.35 10.76 4.04
C LEU A 428 3.74 10.97 2.57
N ASP A 429 4.55 10.06 2.02
CA ASP A 429 4.90 10.05 0.60
C ASP A 429 3.66 9.84 -0.30
N LEU A 430 2.65 9.09 0.16
CA LEU A 430 1.39 8.92 -0.55
C LEU A 430 0.58 10.24 -0.59
N ILE A 431 0.53 10.97 0.53
CA ILE A 431 -0.12 12.29 0.62
C ILE A 431 0.54 13.27 -0.36
N SER A 432 1.86 13.38 -0.29
CA SER A 432 2.64 14.32 -1.11
C SER A 432 2.78 13.92 -2.58
N SER A 433 2.26 12.75 -2.98
CA SER A 433 2.53 12.15 -4.30
C SER A 433 4.03 12.02 -4.61
N GLY A 434 4.84 11.73 -3.59
CA GLY A 434 6.29 11.59 -3.70
C GLY A 434 7.04 12.91 -3.89
N LYS A 435 6.35 14.06 -3.83
CA LYS A 435 7.01 15.37 -3.86
C LYS A 435 7.42 15.76 -2.45
N LYS A 436 8.72 15.84 -2.19
CA LYS A 436 9.22 16.33 -0.90
C LYS A 436 9.31 17.85 -0.96
N HIS A 437 8.39 18.53 -0.28
CA HIS A 437 8.53 19.94 -0.01
C HIS A 437 9.31 20.10 1.29
N GLU A 438 10.57 20.50 1.22
CA GLU A 438 11.33 20.82 2.43
C GLU A 438 10.91 22.21 2.92
N LEU A 439 10.29 22.26 4.10
CA LEU A 439 10.01 23.54 4.75
C LEU A 439 11.35 24.12 5.22
N LYS A 440 11.83 25.15 4.54
CA LYS A 440 12.99 25.93 4.99
C LYS A 440 12.59 26.81 6.16
N TRP A 441 12.77 26.30 7.37
CA TRP A 441 12.65 27.07 8.61
C TRP A 441 13.60 28.27 8.55
N GLY A 442 13.05 29.49 8.52
CA GLY A 442 13.72 30.74 8.16
C GLY A 442 13.01 31.57 7.08
N CYS A 443 11.98 30.99 6.43
CA CYS A 443 11.00 31.70 5.61
C CYS A 443 9.66 31.87 6.36
N GLU A 444 9.69 32.17 7.67
CA GLU A 444 8.45 32.33 8.47
C GLU A 444 7.50 33.36 7.85
N GLU A 445 8.04 34.37 7.15
CA GLU A 445 7.27 35.39 6.44
C GLU A 445 6.40 34.81 5.31
N GLU A 446 6.89 33.86 4.51
CA GLU A 446 6.09 33.26 3.42
C GLU A 446 4.93 32.43 3.97
N ILE A 447 5.21 31.60 4.98
CA ILE A 447 4.18 30.79 5.65
C ILE A 447 3.18 31.71 6.34
N ALA A 448 3.63 32.74 7.05
CA ALA A 448 2.76 33.71 7.71
C ALA A 448 1.87 34.44 6.69
N VAL A 449 2.39 34.85 5.54
CA VAL A 449 1.61 35.44 4.45
C VAL A 449 0.53 34.48 3.95
N LYS A 450 0.87 33.22 3.66
CA LYS A 450 -0.10 32.21 3.19
C LYS A 450 -1.19 31.94 4.23
N ILE A 451 -0.82 31.76 5.49
CA ILE A 451 -1.78 31.53 6.58
C ILE A 451 -2.64 32.80 6.80
N GLY A 452 -2.06 34.01 6.72
CA GLY A 452 -2.81 35.27 6.80
C GLY A 452 -3.82 35.46 5.67
N GLN A 453 -3.43 35.21 4.42
CA GLN A 453 -4.33 35.20 3.26
C GLN A 453 -5.47 34.19 3.45
N SER A 454 -5.12 32.96 3.84
CA SER A 454 -6.07 31.89 4.17
C SER A 454 -7.06 32.29 5.25
N TYR A 455 -6.60 32.97 6.30
CA TYR A 455 -7.49 33.47 7.35
C TYR A 455 -8.50 34.47 6.79
N GLY A 456 -8.06 35.43 5.97
CA GLY A 456 -8.94 36.42 5.34
C GLY A 456 -10.01 35.79 4.44
N GLU A 457 -9.65 34.75 3.68
CA GLU A 457 -10.59 33.94 2.90
C GLU A 457 -11.62 33.26 3.80
N LEU A 458 -11.17 32.52 4.82
CA LEU A 458 -12.03 31.78 5.74
C LEU A 458 -12.99 32.71 6.51
N TYR A 459 -12.50 33.87 6.95
CA TYR A 459 -13.31 34.88 7.60
C TYR A 459 -14.42 35.39 6.67
N SER A 460 -14.05 35.73 5.42
CA SER A 460 -14.99 36.22 4.42
C SER A 460 -16.06 35.20 4.05
N GLU A 461 -15.70 33.91 3.96
CA GLU A 461 -16.63 32.82 3.69
C GLU A 461 -17.56 32.54 4.89
N SER A 462 -17.00 32.48 6.10
CA SER A 462 -17.76 32.29 7.34
C SER A 462 -18.79 33.41 7.56
N LYS A 463 -18.48 34.65 7.14
CA LYS A 463 -19.41 35.79 7.18
C LYS A 463 -20.67 35.59 6.36
N LYS A 464 -20.56 34.93 5.20
CA LYS A 464 -21.70 34.69 4.30
C LYS A 464 -22.71 33.69 4.86
N VAL A 465 -22.29 32.83 5.80
CA VAL A 465 -23.13 31.75 6.33
C VAL A 465 -24.08 32.22 7.43
N ASN A 466 -23.67 33.17 8.28
CA ASN A 466 -24.52 33.63 9.37
C ASN A 466 -24.06 34.99 9.93
N GLU A 467 -24.72 36.09 9.57
CA GLU A 467 -24.38 37.45 10.03
C GLU A 467 -24.61 37.65 11.54
N ASP A 468 -25.57 36.94 12.14
CA ASP A 468 -26.07 37.20 13.51
C ASP A 468 -25.32 36.47 14.65
N GLN A 469 -24.41 35.54 14.34
CA GLN A 469 -23.62 34.79 15.35
C GLN A 469 -22.11 35.00 15.24
N HIS A 470 -21.65 35.95 14.44
CA HIS A 470 -20.25 36.33 14.41
C HIS A 470 -19.83 36.93 15.75
N LYS A 471 -19.33 36.08 16.64
CA LYS A 471 -18.35 36.55 17.61
C LYS A 471 -17.10 36.83 16.82
N ASP A 472 -16.53 38.02 16.96
CA ASP A 472 -15.21 38.42 16.46
C ASP A 472 -14.12 37.54 17.10
N THR A 473 -14.11 36.24 16.78
CA THR A 473 -13.14 35.28 17.30
C THR A 473 -11.97 35.20 16.34
N ILE A 474 -10.77 35.38 16.88
CA ILE A 474 -9.50 35.36 16.15
C ILE A 474 -9.15 33.94 15.65
N HIS A 475 -9.82 32.89 16.15
CA HIS A 475 -9.44 31.51 15.84
C HIS A 475 -10.09 30.97 14.55
N ALA A 476 -9.24 30.63 13.56
CA ALA A 476 -9.64 30.01 12.29
C ALA A 476 -10.50 28.74 12.45
N TYR A 477 -10.32 28.00 13.54
CA TYR A 477 -11.17 26.85 13.89
C TYR A 477 -12.66 27.20 13.89
N ASN A 478 -13.04 28.36 14.44
CA ASN A 478 -14.45 28.76 14.52
C ASN A 478 -14.99 29.11 13.13
N HIS A 479 -14.19 29.78 12.30
CA HIS A 479 -14.57 30.11 10.92
C HIS A 479 -14.81 28.86 10.09
N ILE A 480 -13.87 27.90 10.13
CA ILE A 480 -14.02 26.62 9.45
C ILE A 480 -15.23 25.87 10.00
N SER A 481 -15.36 25.74 11.33
CA SER A 481 -16.52 25.07 11.92
C SER A 481 -17.86 25.69 11.50
N ASN A 482 -17.92 27.02 11.32
CA ASN A 482 -19.13 27.73 10.89
C ASN A 482 -19.46 27.47 9.40
N ILE A 483 -18.44 27.46 8.53
CA ILE A 483 -18.58 27.18 7.09
C ILE A 483 -19.28 25.84 6.85
N GLY A 484 -18.97 24.82 7.66
CA GLY A 484 -19.62 23.50 7.55
C GLY A 484 -20.70 23.21 8.58
N SER A 485 -21.27 24.24 9.20
CA SER A 485 -22.38 24.09 10.14
C SER A 485 -23.68 23.67 9.45
N GLU A 486 -24.67 23.22 10.23
CA GLU A 486 -26.02 22.93 9.73
C GLU A 486 -26.69 24.13 9.06
N LYS A 487 -26.32 25.35 9.46
CA LYS A 487 -26.85 26.61 8.92
C LYS A 487 -26.23 27.00 7.58
N SER A 488 -25.16 26.32 7.16
CA SER A 488 -24.51 26.58 5.88
C SER A 488 -25.31 25.98 4.73
N ASP A 489 -25.59 26.82 3.72
CA ASP A 489 -26.20 26.42 2.45
C ASP A 489 -25.27 25.53 1.60
N LEU A 490 -23.98 25.45 1.94
CA LEU A 490 -23.03 24.59 1.25
C LEU A 490 -23.39 23.12 1.48
N THR A 491 -23.82 22.42 0.43
CA THR A 491 -24.22 21.01 0.52
C THR A 491 -23.04 20.06 0.54
N GLU A 492 -21.90 20.45 -0.03
CA GLU A 492 -20.67 19.66 -0.12
C GLU A 492 -19.47 20.57 0.14
N LEU A 493 -18.51 20.09 0.93
CA LEU A 493 -17.27 20.77 1.31
C LEU A 493 -16.07 20.02 0.77
N SER A 494 -14.94 20.72 0.71
CA SER A 494 -13.65 20.16 0.31
C SER A 494 -12.79 19.80 1.52
N MET A 495 -11.99 18.73 1.38
CA MET A 495 -10.92 18.39 2.34
C MET A 495 -9.87 19.50 2.48
N GLN A 496 -9.78 20.43 1.53
CA GLN A 496 -8.89 21.59 1.62
C GLN A 496 -9.11 22.42 2.89
N TYR A 497 -10.35 22.56 3.35
CA TYR A 497 -10.62 23.24 4.62
C TYR A 497 -10.04 22.50 5.83
N ILE A 498 -10.04 21.17 5.80
CA ILE A 498 -9.45 20.36 6.86
C ILE A 498 -7.92 20.49 6.86
N TYR A 499 -7.28 20.54 5.68
CA TYR A 499 -5.85 20.83 5.58
C TYR A 499 -5.51 22.24 6.09
N LYS A 500 -6.27 23.27 5.67
CA LYS A 500 -6.15 24.64 6.19
C LYS A 500 -6.31 24.65 7.72
N LEU A 501 -7.29 23.93 8.27
CA LEU A 501 -7.51 23.82 9.71
C LEU A 501 -6.27 23.30 10.43
N PHE A 502 -5.64 22.25 9.90
CA PHE A 502 -4.43 21.68 10.50
C PHE A 502 -3.28 22.70 10.54
N TRP A 503 -3.05 23.44 9.45
CA TRP A 503 -2.09 24.54 9.40
C TRP A 503 -2.38 25.60 10.45
N HIS A 504 -3.61 26.15 10.46
CA HIS A 504 -4.00 27.23 11.38
C HIS A 504 -3.95 26.81 12.85
N CYS A 505 -4.23 25.55 13.18
CA CYS A 505 -4.13 25.06 14.55
C CYS A 505 -2.70 24.71 14.97
N THR A 506 -1.80 24.48 14.01
CA THR A 506 -0.37 24.24 14.27
C THR A 506 0.40 25.55 14.42
N PHE A 507 -0.04 26.60 13.72
CA PHE A 507 0.44 27.97 13.85
C PHE A 507 -0.69 28.89 14.35
N PRO A 508 -1.10 28.75 15.63
CA PRO A 508 -2.15 29.60 16.17
C PRO A 508 -1.67 31.06 16.15
N PHE A 509 -2.51 31.96 15.65
CA PHE A 509 -2.28 33.39 15.79
C PHE A 509 -2.84 33.86 17.14
N ASP A 510 -2.01 34.52 17.93
CA ASP A 510 -2.46 35.16 19.18
C ASP A 510 -3.14 36.52 18.90
N SER A 511 -2.78 37.17 17.79
CA SER A 511 -3.48 38.34 17.28
C SER A 511 -3.19 38.54 15.79
N ILE A 512 -4.24 38.73 15.00
CA ILE A 512 -4.15 39.31 13.67
C ILE A 512 -4.59 40.77 13.83
N GLU A 513 -3.64 41.70 13.84
CA GLU A 513 -3.97 43.10 13.67
C GLU A 513 -4.26 43.32 12.17
N LEU A 514 -5.54 43.43 11.84
CA LEU A 514 -6.01 43.90 10.55
C LEU A 514 -5.72 45.40 10.47
N ILE A 515 -4.62 45.76 9.83
CA ILE A 515 -4.30 47.15 9.56
C ILE A 515 -4.86 47.45 8.17
N CYS A 516 -5.84 48.35 8.08
CA CYS A 516 -6.22 48.89 6.77
C CYS A 516 -5.05 49.77 6.30
N SER A 517 -4.26 49.26 5.37
CA SER A 517 -3.05 49.94 4.89
C SER A 517 -3.38 51.05 3.92
N ASP A 518 -4.41 50.87 3.09
CA ASP A 518 -4.85 51.85 2.10
C ASP A 518 -6.35 51.76 1.83
N LEU A 519 -7.00 52.91 1.70
CA LEU A 519 -8.37 53.06 1.22
C LEU A 519 -8.31 53.83 -0.10
N GLU A 520 -8.51 53.14 -1.22
CA GLU A 520 -8.67 53.78 -2.52
C GLU A 520 -10.16 53.91 -2.85
N PHE A 521 -10.60 55.15 -3.05
CA PHE A 521 -11.89 55.44 -3.66
C PHE A 521 -11.69 55.64 -5.17
N LYS A 522 -12.30 54.77 -5.98
CA LYS A 522 -12.30 54.91 -7.44
C LYS A 522 -13.67 54.51 -7.98
N ASP A 523 -14.26 55.37 -8.81
CA ASP A 523 -15.53 55.13 -9.51
C ASP A 523 -16.68 54.67 -8.59
N ASN A 524 -16.90 55.39 -7.48
CA ASN A 524 -17.89 55.05 -6.43
C ASN A 524 -17.70 53.68 -5.73
N ASN A 525 -16.57 53.00 -5.95
CA ASN A 525 -16.21 51.79 -5.23
C ASN A 525 -15.07 52.08 -4.25
N LEU A 526 -15.27 51.67 -2.99
CA LEU A 526 -14.22 51.67 -1.97
C LEU A 526 -13.43 50.36 -2.08
N LYS A 527 -12.12 50.47 -2.36
CA LYS A 527 -11.20 49.36 -2.33
C LYS A 527 -10.31 49.49 -1.09
N ALA A 528 -10.53 48.63 -0.12
CA ALA A 528 -9.69 48.55 1.08
C ALA A 528 -8.58 47.52 0.85
N THR A 529 -7.33 47.94 1.04
CA THR A 529 -6.17 47.05 1.11
C THR A 529 -5.88 46.82 2.59
N TYR A 530 -5.76 45.55 2.96
CA TYR A 530 -5.47 45.14 4.33
C TYR A 530 -4.05 44.59 4.37
N SER A 531 -3.25 45.09 5.32
CA SER A 531 -2.01 44.46 5.73
C SER A 531 -2.23 43.77 7.08
N TYR A 532 -1.68 42.57 7.20
CA TYR A 532 -1.80 41.76 8.41
C TYR A 532 -0.53 41.94 9.23
N ASN A 533 -0.66 42.51 10.42
CA ASN A 533 0.43 42.49 11.38
C ASN A 533 0.28 41.21 12.21
N ILE A 534 1.08 40.21 11.86
CA ILE A 534 1.03 38.87 12.46
C ILE A 534 2.00 38.87 13.64
N LYS A 535 1.48 38.94 14.87
CA LYS A 535 2.26 38.55 16.04
C LYS A 535 2.17 37.04 16.17
N GLN A 536 3.13 36.36 15.57
CA GLN A 536 3.34 34.93 15.78
C GLN A 536 4.19 34.79 17.04
N ASP A 537 3.69 34.11 18.07
CA ASP A 537 4.61 33.50 19.02
C ASP A 537 5.53 32.58 18.20
N LYS A 538 6.85 32.58 18.49
CA LYS A 538 7.83 31.69 17.83
C LYS A 538 7.46 30.24 18.12
N TYR A 539 6.46 29.71 17.43
CA TYR A 539 5.98 28.36 17.62
C TYR A 539 6.69 27.47 16.61
N THR A 540 7.81 26.91 17.05
CA THR A 540 8.42 25.77 16.38
C THR A 540 7.49 24.57 16.60
N PRO A 541 7.08 23.84 15.55
CA PRO A 541 6.31 22.62 15.75
C PRO A 541 7.00 21.70 16.76
N LYS A 542 6.24 21.24 17.75
CA LYS A 542 6.77 20.58 18.95
C LYS A 542 7.38 19.20 18.67
N ASP A 543 7.07 18.58 17.51
CA ASP A 543 7.62 17.28 17.12
C ASP A 543 7.90 17.17 15.60
N GLU A 544 8.86 16.30 15.25
CA GLU A 544 9.34 16.08 13.87
C GLU A 544 8.22 15.59 12.93
N ILE A 545 7.29 14.78 13.44
CA ILE A 545 6.21 14.22 12.61
C ILE A 545 5.21 15.29 12.18
N THR A 546 4.90 16.26 13.04
CA THR A 546 4.05 17.41 12.67
C THR A 546 4.64 18.15 11.48
N ASN A 547 5.96 18.34 11.44
CA ASN A 547 6.65 18.97 10.30
C ASN A 547 6.47 18.14 9.02
N LYS A 548 6.73 16.84 9.07
CA LYS A 548 6.57 15.96 7.91
C LYS A 548 5.13 15.97 7.38
N ILE A 549 4.13 16.04 8.27
CA ILE A 549 2.72 16.17 7.87
C ILE A 549 2.50 17.49 7.14
N LEU A 550 2.96 18.62 7.70
CA LEU A 550 2.84 19.94 7.08
C LEU A 550 3.49 19.99 5.70
N GLU A 551 4.71 19.47 5.58
CA GLU A 551 5.44 19.32 4.32
C GLU A 551 4.63 18.52 3.30
N SER A 552 4.04 17.40 3.73
CA SER A 552 3.28 16.50 2.85
C SER A 552 1.99 17.13 2.32
N ILE A 553 1.35 18.00 3.11
CA ILE A 553 0.09 18.67 2.70
C ILE A 553 0.31 20.07 2.12
N TYR A 554 1.55 20.57 2.00
CA TYR A 554 1.84 21.95 1.61
C TYR A 554 1.25 22.30 0.24
N GLU A 555 1.61 21.56 -0.81
CA GLU A 555 1.10 21.79 -2.16
C GLU A 555 -0.42 21.60 -2.24
N ILE A 556 -0.95 20.60 -1.52
CA ILE A 556 -2.39 20.30 -1.50
C ILE A 556 -3.17 21.46 -0.87
N THR A 557 -2.59 22.12 0.13
CA THR A 557 -3.25 23.22 0.84
C THR A 557 -3.18 24.52 0.04
N TRP A 558 -2.01 24.83 -0.52
CA TRP A 558 -1.67 26.17 -1.02
C TRP A 558 -1.53 26.29 -2.53
N GLU A 559 -1.31 25.19 -3.26
CA GLU A 559 -1.00 25.21 -4.70
C GLU A 559 -2.11 24.61 -5.58
N SER A 560 -3.23 24.20 -4.99
CA SER A 560 -4.40 23.77 -5.76
C SER A 560 -5.02 24.96 -6.50
N LYS A 561 -4.81 25.02 -7.81
CA LYS A 561 -5.49 25.95 -8.74
C LYS A 561 -6.84 25.42 -9.18
#